data_AF-A0A090X1M5-F1
#
_entry.id   AF-A0A090X1M5-F1
#
_cell.length_a   1.000
_cell.length_b   1.000
_cell.length_c   1.000
_cell.angle_alpha   90.00
_cell.angle_beta   90.00
_cell.angle_gamma   90.00
#
_symmetry.space_group_name_H-M   'P 1'
#
loop_
_entity.id
_entity.type
_entity.pdbx_description
1 polymer ?
#
loop_
_entity_poly.entity_id
_entity_poly.type
_entity_poly.pdbx_seq_one_letter_code
_entity_poly.pdbx_strand_id
1 'polypeptide(L)'
;MKLTDKDYNDNGMSDLLVEEGSAYDLNIKMFNKMQKTITGWPGGKPNADDSNRPERATPERKRVIIFSPHPDDDVISMGGTFDRLVQQGHDVHIAYQTSGNIAVSDEEALKFAEIAKTFNADAQEPQAIIDYLNDKTGNEIDSLEVRKLKALIRRSESLGATRYFGLDDDHVHFLDLPFYETGTIKKNNLGQDDIAIVCELIDTIKPHQIYAAGDLADPHGTHKVCLDAIFIALKALKSNSYMDDCWVWLYRGAWHEWESYEIEMAVPMSPDQVLRKRHAIFYHQSQKDGVMFQGDDNREFWVRVEDRNRLTAKKYNDLGLADYAAIEAFKRYHF
;
A
#
# COMPACT_ATOMS: atom_id res chain seq x y z
N MET A 1 -22.54 11.52 -19.37
CA MET A 1 -23.50 10.45 -18.99
C MET A 1 -24.78 10.62 -19.79
N LYS A 2 -25.46 9.52 -20.13
CA LYS A 2 -26.67 9.51 -21.00
C LYS A 2 -27.98 9.24 -20.26
N LEU A 3 -27.95 9.22 -18.92
CA LEU A 3 -29.10 8.90 -18.08
C LEU A 3 -30.16 10.00 -18.21
N THR A 4 -31.41 9.60 -18.29
CA THR A 4 -32.60 10.44 -18.42
C THR A 4 -33.44 10.38 -17.15
N ASP A 5 -34.39 11.30 -16.97
CA ASP A 5 -35.31 11.29 -15.82
C ASP A 5 -36.03 9.93 -15.69
N LYS A 6 -36.34 9.29 -16.82
CA LYS A 6 -36.94 7.96 -16.85
C LYS A 6 -36.01 6.91 -16.23
N ASP A 7 -34.72 6.93 -16.54
CA ASP A 7 -33.77 5.97 -15.97
C ASP A 7 -33.68 6.09 -14.44
N TYR A 8 -33.73 7.32 -13.90
CA TYR A 8 -33.77 7.54 -12.45
C TYR A 8 -35.08 7.04 -11.82
N ASN A 9 -36.23 7.32 -12.46
CA ASN A 9 -37.53 6.87 -11.97
C ASN A 9 -37.65 5.34 -11.99
N ASP A 10 -37.24 4.69 -13.09
CA ASP A 10 -37.32 3.24 -13.27
C ASP A 10 -36.43 2.48 -12.27
N ASN A 11 -35.40 3.14 -11.71
CA ASN A 11 -34.50 2.59 -10.70
C ASN A 11 -34.78 3.12 -9.27
N GLY A 12 -35.95 3.72 -9.03
CA GLY A 12 -36.38 4.13 -7.68
C GLY A 12 -35.61 5.33 -7.10
N MET A 13 -35.04 6.17 -7.96
CA MET A 13 -34.26 7.36 -7.58
C MET A 13 -34.98 8.68 -7.92
N SER A 14 -36.31 8.67 -7.97
CA SER A 14 -37.14 9.86 -8.30
C SER A 14 -36.89 11.03 -7.35
N ASP A 15 -36.63 10.74 -6.07
CA ASP A 15 -36.41 11.76 -5.04
C ASP A 15 -35.15 12.60 -5.31
N LEU A 16 -34.12 12.01 -5.94
CA LEU A 16 -32.91 12.74 -6.35
C LEU A 16 -33.21 13.80 -7.43
N LEU A 17 -34.18 13.53 -8.32
CA LEU A 17 -34.61 14.52 -9.30
C LEU A 17 -35.37 15.67 -8.63
N VAL A 18 -36.15 15.38 -7.58
CA VAL A 18 -36.85 16.44 -6.83
C VAL A 18 -35.87 17.38 -6.13
N GLU A 19 -34.79 16.85 -5.56
CA GLU A 19 -33.77 17.63 -4.86
C GLU A 19 -32.80 18.38 -5.79
N GLU A 20 -32.34 17.71 -6.85
CA GLU A 20 -31.22 18.19 -7.69
C GLU A 20 -31.68 18.75 -9.05
N GLY A 21 -32.97 18.64 -9.37
CA GLY A 21 -33.57 19.12 -10.62
C GLY A 21 -33.65 18.03 -11.68
N SER A 22 -33.07 18.26 -12.85
CA SER A 22 -33.17 17.31 -13.96
C SER A 22 -32.10 16.22 -13.89
N ALA A 23 -32.31 15.08 -14.57
CA ALA A 23 -31.25 14.08 -14.74
C ALA A 23 -30.02 14.69 -15.43
N TYR A 24 -30.19 15.71 -16.27
CA TYR A 24 -29.08 16.43 -16.88
C TYR A 24 -28.19 17.11 -15.83
N ASP A 25 -28.78 17.86 -14.91
CA ASP A 25 -28.06 18.58 -13.85
C ASP A 25 -27.34 17.59 -12.92
N LEU A 26 -28.04 16.51 -12.55
CA LEU A 26 -27.49 15.45 -11.71
C LEU A 26 -26.33 14.71 -12.39
N ASN A 27 -26.45 14.42 -13.68
CA ASN A 27 -25.37 13.83 -14.48
C ASN A 27 -24.11 14.71 -14.48
N ILE A 28 -24.27 16.02 -14.67
CA ILE A 28 -23.15 16.99 -14.64
C ILE A 28 -22.55 17.07 -13.23
N LYS A 29 -23.39 17.09 -12.19
CA LYS A 29 -22.93 17.08 -10.79
C LYS A 29 -22.09 15.84 -10.49
N MET A 30 -22.55 14.66 -10.90
CA MET A 30 -21.83 13.41 -10.70
C MET A 30 -20.55 13.33 -11.52
N PHE A 31 -20.57 13.80 -12.78
CA PHE A 31 -19.37 13.92 -13.59
C PHE A 31 -18.32 14.79 -12.90
N ASN A 32 -18.71 15.98 -12.42
CA ASN A 32 -17.83 16.89 -11.72
C ASN A 32 -17.32 16.30 -10.40
N LYS A 33 -18.17 15.58 -9.64
CA LYS A 33 -17.75 14.89 -8.42
C LYS A 33 -16.62 13.90 -8.70
N MET A 34 -16.77 13.05 -9.72
CA MET A 34 -15.75 12.09 -10.14
C MET A 34 -14.51 12.78 -10.73
N GLN A 35 -14.68 13.83 -11.53
CA GLN A 35 -13.56 14.57 -12.10
C GLN A 35 -12.67 15.18 -11.01
N LYS A 36 -13.28 15.71 -9.94
CA LYS A 36 -12.57 16.35 -8.82
C LYS A 36 -11.75 15.38 -7.97
N THR A 37 -11.99 14.07 -8.06
CA THR A 37 -11.11 13.07 -7.41
C THR A 37 -9.78 12.94 -8.12
N ILE A 38 -9.70 13.26 -9.42
CA ILE A 38 -8.50 13.04 -10.23
C ILE A 38 -7.44 14.09 -9.90
N THR A 39 -6.25 13.64 -9.49
CA THR A 39 -5.12 14.53 -9.24
C THR A 39 -3.79 13.92 -9.68
N GLY A 40 -3.00 14.74 -10.39
CA GLY A 40 -1.58 14.46 -10.64
C GLY A 40 -0.66 14.94 -9.50
N TRP A 41 -1.22 15.43 -8.39
CA TRP A 41 -0.48 15.97 -7.25
C TRP A 41 -1.04 15.37 -5.95
N PRO A 42 -0.67 14.12 -5.63
CA PRO A 42 -1.17 13.43 -4.44
C PRO A 42 -0.79 14.11 -3.12
N GLY A 43 0.31 14.87 -3.08
CA GLY A 43 0.69 15.72 -1.94
C GLY A 43 0.12 17.15 -1.96
N GLY A 44 -0.75 17.47 -2.93
CA GLY A 44 -1.25 18.82 -3.17
C GLY A 44 -0.42 19.57 -4.21
N LYS A 45 -1.08 20.38 -5.06
CA LYS A 45 -0.41 21.15 -6.10
C LYS A 45 0.01 22.53 -5.54
N PRO A 46 1.31 22.87 -5.47
CA PRO A 46 1.73 24.19 -5.00
C PRO A 46 1.18 25.32 -5.87
N ASN A 47 0.92 26.48 -5.25
CA ASN A 47 0.52 27.71 -5.94
C ASN A 47 -0.71 27.56 -6.86
N ALA A 48 -1.64 26.68 -6.51
CA ALA A 48 -2.87 26.42 -7.27
C ALA A 48 -4.08 26.40 -6.33
N ASP A 49 -5.25 26.76 -6.87
CA ASP A 49 -6.52 26.56 -6.18
C ASP A 49 -6.77 25.06 -5.94
N ASP A 50 -7.02 24.74 -4.69
CA ASP A 50 -7.28 23.40 -4.15
C ASP A 50 -8.73 23.21 -3.66
N SER A 51 -9.59 24.22 -3.82
CA SER A 51 -11.01 24.19 -3.39
C SER A 51 -11.80 22.98 -3.92
N ASN A 52 -11.35 22.40 -5.03
CA ASN A 52 -11.97 21.26 -5.70
C ASN A 52 -10.98 20.10 -5.94
N ARG A 53 -9.90 20.03 -5.16
CA ARG A 53 -8.88 18.97 -5.27
C ARG A 53 -8.95 18.03 -4.07
N PRO A 54 -8.47 16.78 -4.23
CA PRO A 54 -8.46 15.81 -3.14
C PRO A 54 -7.53 16.20 -1.98
N GLU A 55 -6.47 16.96 -2.26
CA GLU A 55 -5.43 17.32 -1.30
C GLU A 55 -5.12 18.82 -1.34
N ARG A 56 -4.81 19.37 -0.17
CA ARG A 56 -4.53 20.80 0.06
C ARG A 56 -3.13 21.20 -0.42
N ALA A 57 -3.00 22.40 -0.98
CA ALA A 57 -1.76 22.93 -1.56
C ALA A 57 -0.69 23.25 -0.52
N THR A 58 -1.08 23.55 0.73
CA THR A 58 -0.15 23.95 1.81
C THR A 58 -0.12 22.94 2.96
N PRO A 59 1.05 22.60 3.54
CA PRO A 59 2.38 23.01 3.08
C PRO A 59 2.75 22.39 1.73
N GLU A 60 3.58 23.11 0.94
CA GLU A 60 4.00 22.66 -0.40
C GLU A 60 4.78 21.34 -0.34
N ARG A 61 5.65 21.19 0.68
CA ARG A 61 6.35 19.95 0.97
C ARG A 61 5.67 19.23 2.13
N LYS A 62 5.15 18.03 1.85
CA LYS A 62 4.50 17.16 2.83
C LYS A 62 5.52 16.20 3.45
N ARG A 63 5.36 15.90 4.74
CA ARG A 63 5.97 14.74 5.39
C ARG A 63 4.95 13.62 5.28
N VAL A 64 5.33 12.50 4.69
CA VAL A 64 4.42 11.43 4.32
C VAL A 64 4.92 10.14 4.93
N ILE A 65 4.05 9.41 5.63
CA ILE A 65 4.34 8.02 6.01
C ILE A 65 3.47 7.12 5.14
N ILE A 66 4.09 6.14 4.48
CA ILE A 66 3.39 5.05 3.80
C ILE A 66 3.58 3.80 4.67
N PHE A 67 2.52 3.42 5.41
CA PHE A 67 2.52 2.17 6.15
C PHE A 67 2.22 1.02 5.21
N SER A 68 3.14 0.07 5.16
CA SER A 68 3.10 -1.12 4.33
C SER A 68 3.01 -2.34 5.24
N PRO A 69 1.89 -3.10 5.27
CA PRO A 69 1.78 -4.28 6.13
C PRO A 69 2.93 -5.26 5.92
N HIS A 70 3.23 -5.60 4.66
CA HIS A 70 4.39 -6.42 4.29
C HIS A 70 5.39 -5.65 3.42
N PRO A 71 6.65 -6.11 3.31
CA PRO A 71 7.63 -5.56 2.37
C PRO A 71 7.28 -5.88 0.91
N ASP A 72 6.44 -5.04 0.30
CA ASP A 72 5.99 -5.02 -1.11
C ASP A 72 4.64 -4.29 -1.29
N ASP A 73 3.79 -4.25 -0.26
CA ASP A 73 2.44 -3.66 -0.33
C ASP A 73 2.44 -2.18 -0.76
N ASP A 74 3.45 -1.40 -0.37
CA ASP A 74 3.66 -0.02 -0.81
C ASP A 74 3.76 0.11 -2.34
N VAL A 75 4.62 -0.70 -2.97
CA VAL A 75 4.85 -0.67 -4.43
C VAL A 75 3.74 -1.34 -5.21
N ILE A 76 3.11 -2.37 -4.64
CA ILE A 76 1.97 -3.08 -5.21
C ILE A 76 0.73 -2.19 -5.21
N SER A 77 0.36 -1.66 -4.05
CA SER A 77 -0.92 -1.00 -3.89
C SER A 77 -0.90 0.40 -4.45
N MET A 78 0.16 1.15 -4.16
CA MET A 78 0.25 2.58 -4.44
C MET A 78 1.60 3.02 -5.03
N GLY A 79 2.34 2.11 -5.68
CA GLY A 79 3.68 2.39 -6.20
C GLY A 79 3.75 3.55 -7.19
N GLY A 80 2.69 3.81 -7.96
CA GLY A 80 2.66 4.97 -8.86
C GLY A 80 2.53 6.30 -8.11
N THR A 81 1.72 6.31 -7.05
CA THR A 81 1.56 7.45 -6.14
C THR A 81 2.80 7.67 -5.28
N PHE A 82 3.41 6.58 -4.79
CA PHE A 82 4.69 6.62 -4.08
C PHE A 82 5.79 7.27 -4.95
N ASP A 83 6.07 6.73 -6.15
CA ASP A 83 7.07 7.29 -7.07
C ASP A 83 6.78 8.78 -7.35
N ARG A 84 5.51 9.15 -7.47
CA ARG A 84 5.10 10.54 -7.70
C ARG A 84 5.35 11.45 -6.51
N LEU A 85 5.08 11.00 -5.28
CA LEU A 85 5.36 11.76 -4.07
C LEU A 85 6.86 12.06 -3.94
N VAL A 86 7.71 11.07 -4.23
CA VAL A 86 9.17 11.24 -4.24
C VAL A 86 9.59 12.23 -5.34
N GLN A 87 9.12 12.04 -6.58
CA GLN A 87 9.45 12.94 -7.70
C GLN A 87 9.00 14.39 -7.48
N GLN A 88 7.93 14.59 -6.72
CA GLN A 88 7.42 15.93 -6.36
C GLN A 88 8.16 16.56 -5.18
N GLY A 89 9.16 15.88 -4.61
CA GLY A 89 10.02 16.40 -3.55
C GLY A 89 9.41 16.35 -2.16
N HIS A 90 8.35 15.54 -1.95
CA HIS A 90 7.82 15.30 -0.62
C HIS A 90 8.84 14.54 0.24
N ASP A 91 8.75 14.75 1.54
CA ASP A 91 9.53 14.03 2.54
C ASP A 91 8.84 12.71 2.87
N VAL A 92 9.13 11.68 2.08
CA VAL A 92 8.43 10.39 2.12
C VAL A 92 9.18 9.43 3.03
N HIS A 93 8.45 8.70 3.87
CA HIS A 93 8.96 7.61 4.68
C HIS A 93 8.12 6.36 4.43
N ILE A 94 8.78 5.20 4.28
CA ILE A 94 8.10 3.91 4.20
C ILE A 94 8.23 3.21 5.54
N ALA A 95 7.12 2.68 6.04
CA ALA A 95 7.08 1.95 7.30
C ALA A 95 6.56 0.54 7.07
N TYR A 96 7.48 -0.41 6.92
CA TYR A 96 7.17 -1.83 6.83
C TYR A 96 6.80 -2.35 8.23
N GLN A 97 5.53 -2.70 8.39
CA GLN A 97 4.98 -3.07 9.70
C GLN A 97 5.41 -4.47 10.13
N THR A 98 5.56 -5.40 9.19
CA THR A 98 5.97 -6.79 9.47
C THR A 98 7.24 -7.15 8.72
N SER A 99 7.98 -8.14 9.21
CA SER A 99 9.19 -8.64 8.55
C SER A 99 8.90 -9.44 7.28
N GLY A 100 7.68 -9.98 7.15
CA GLY A 100 7.29 -10.83 6.04
C GLY A 100 8.00 -12.19 6.00
N ASN A 101 8.70 -12.57 7.08
CA ASN A 101 9.58 -13.74 7.14
C ASN A 101 8.89 -15.09 6.88
N ILE A 102 7.60 -15.22 7.16
CA ILE A 102 6.83 -16.46 6.90
C ILE A 102 6.45 -16.64 5.42
N ALA A 103 6.71 -15.66 4.56
CA ALA A 103 6.33 -15.67 3.13
C ALA A 103 7.52 -15.89 2.18
N VAL A 104 8.69 -16.28 2.70
CA VAL A 104 9.85 -16.68 1.89
C VAL A 104 9.97 -18.19 1.95
N SER A 105 10.13 -18.83 0.80
CA SER A 105 10.27 -20.29 0.72
C SER A 105 11.61 -20.76 1.31
N ASP A 106 11.68 -22.04 1.66
CA ASP A 106 12.91 -22.65 2.18
C ASP A 106 13.98 -22.73 1.08
N GLU A 107 13.59 -22.96 -0.19
CA GLU A 107 14.52 -22.96 -1.33
C GLU A 107 15.17 -21.59 -1.54
N GLU A 108 14.38 -20.51 -1.42
CA GLU A 108 14.90 -19.15 -1.52
C GLU A 108 15.85 -18.85 -0.36
N ALA A 109 15.47 -19.19 0.88
CA ALA A 109 16.35 -19.03 2.03
C ALA A 109 17.66 -19.82 1.88
N LEU A 110 17.59 -21.06 1.40
CA LEU A 110 18.77 -21.92 1.19
C LEU A 110 19.75 -21.28 0.22
N LYS A 111 19.26 -20.78 -0.92
CA LYS A 111 20.08 -20.08 -1.93
C LYS A 111 20.88 -18.92 -1.32
N PHE A 112 20.24 -18.08 -0.50
CA PHE A 112 20.95 -16.97 0.16
C PHE A 112 21.92 -17.43 1.24
N ALA A 113 21.60 -18.50 1.98
CA ALA A 113 22.51 -19.09 2.96
C ALA A 113 23.77 -19.66 2.31
N GLU A 114 23.65 -20.35 1.17
CA GLU A 114 24.78 -20.88 0.38
C GLU A 114 25.68 -19.76 -0.14
N ILE A 115 25.10 -18.66 -0.63
CA ILE A 115 25.86 -17.47 -1.04
C ILE A 115 26.62 -16.90 0.15
N ALA A 116 25.96 -16.71 1.29
CA ALA A 116 26.60 -16.18 2.50
C ALA A 116 27.75 -17.09 2.99
N LYS A 117 27.56 -18.41 2.94
CA LYS A 117 28.60 -19.39 3.27
C LYS A 117 29.78 -19.33 2.30
N THR A 118 29.53 -19.11 1.02
CA THR A 118 30.57 -19.00 -0.01
C THR A 118 31.48 -17.79 0.23
N PHE A 119 30.90 -16.65 0.59
CA PHE A 119 31.69 -15.44 0.89
C PHE A 119 32.34 -15.48 2.28
N ASN A 120 31.76 -16.23 3.22
CA ASN A 120 32.27 -16.34 4.58
C ASN A 120 32.37 -17.81 5.02
N ALA A 121 33.37 -18.50 4.47
CA ALA A 121 33.53 -19.96 4.61
C ALA A 121 33.70 -20.41 6.06
N ASP A 122 34.23 -19.57 6.95
CA ASP A 122 34.42 -19.91 8.36
C ASP A 122 33.18 -19.60 9.23
N ALA A 123 32.17 -18.92 8.68
CA ALA A 123 30.96 -18.60 9.43
C ALA A 123 30.13 -19.85 9.72
N GLN A 124 29.75 -19.99 10.99
CA GLN A 124 28.92 -21.10 11.47
C GLN A 124 27.44 -20.87 11.20
N GLU A 125 26.97 -19.62 11.27
CA GLU A 125 25.54 -19.28 11.13
C GLU A 125 24.96 -19.68 9.75
N PRO A 126 25.58 -19.35 8.60
CA PRO A 126 25.08 -19.83 7.31
C PRO A 126 25.08 -21.36 7.18
N GLN A 127 26.09 -22.04 7.75
CA GLN A 127 26.14 -23.50 7.74
C GLN A 127 25.00 -24.11 8.55
N ALA A 128 24.72 -23.58 9.74
CA ALA A 128 23.62 -24.05 10.58
C ALA A 128 22.25 -23.87 9.90
N ILE A 129 22.06 -22.78 9.16
CA ILE A 129 20.86 -22.55 8.35
C ILE A 129 20.75 -23.59 7.22
N ILE A 130 21.85 -23.84 6.49
CA ILE A 130 21.89 -24.83 5.40
C ILE A 130 21.55 -26.23 5.94
N ASP A 131 22.21 -26.65 7.02
CA ASP A 131 21.99 -27.96 7.63
C ASP A 131 20.54 -28.10 8.10
N TYR A 132 20.02 -27.07 8.79
CA TYR A 132 18.62 -27.04 9.23
C TYR A 132 17.64 -27.18 8.06
N LEU A 133 17.81 -26.39 6.99
CA LEU A 133 16.88 -26.40 5.84
C LEU A 133 16.93 -27.72 5.06
N ASN A 134 18.11 -28.36 4.97
CA ASN A 134 18.26 -29.66 4.30
C ASN A 134 17.66 -30.82 5.12
N ASP A 135 17.72 -30.73 6.45
CA ASP A 135 17.19 -31.76 7.36
C ASP A 135 15.70 -31.57 7.67
N LYS A 136 15.16 -30.37 7.44
CA LYS A 136 13.76 -30.02 7.76
C LYS A 136 12.78 -30.89 6.99
N THR A 137 11.87 -31.55 7.72
CA THR A 137 10.83 -32.40 7.13
C THR A 137 9.43 -31.78 7.30
N GLY A 138 9.04 -30.89 6.39
CA GLY A 138 7.67 -30.37 6.30
C GLY A 138 7.36 -29.15 7.18
N ASN A 139 6.18 -29.16 7.84
CA ASN A 139 5.54 -28.00 8.51
C ASN A 139 6.19 -27.56 9.84
N GLU A 140 7.49 -27.76 10.02
CA GLU A 140 8.20 -27.30 11.22
C GLU A 140 8.28 -25.76 11.26
N ILE A 141 8.20 -25.19 12.46
CA ILE A 141 8.40 -23.76 12.65
C ILE A 141 9.87 -23.45 12.43
N ASP A 142 10.13 -22.52 11.53
CA ASP A 142 11.49 -22.07 11.22
C ASP A 142 12.25 -21.63 12.46
N SER A 143 13.52 -22.02 12.53
CA SER A 143 14.47 -21.52 13.53
C SER A 143 14.55 -20.00 13.51
N LEU A 144 15.02 -19.40 14.59
CA LEU A 144 15.15 -17.95 14.66
C LEU A 144 16.11 -17.42 13.58
N GLU A 145 17.17 -18.17 13.29
CA GLU A 145 18.18 -17.89 12.27
C GLU A 145 17.58 -17.92 10.86
N VAL A 146 16.76 -18.93 10.54
CA VAL A 146 16.05 -18.99 9.25
C VAL A 146 15.07 -17.83 9.10
N ARG A 147 14.28 -17.54 10.14
CA ARG A 147 13.34 -16.40 10.11
C ARG A 147 14.04 -15.07 9.94
N LYS A 148 15.20 -14.87 10.59
CA LYS A 148 16.05 -13.70 10.39
C LYS A 148 16.55 -13.60 8.95
N LEU A 149 17.03 -14.69 8.37
CA LEU A 149 17.48 -14.70 6.97
C LEU A 149 16.32 -14.34 6.01
N LYS A 150 15.16 -14.97 6.19
CA LYS A 150 13.95 -14.68 5.40
C LYS A 150 13.51 -13.22 5.50
N ALA A 151 13.53 -12.64 6.71
CA ALA A 151 13.30 -11.21 6.90
C ALA A 151 14.32 -10.37 6.12
N LEU A 152 15.62 -10.67 6.25
CA LEU A 152 16.70 -9.92 5.57
C LEU A 152 16.58 -9.96 4.04
N ILE A 153 16.13 -11.07 3.46
CA ILE A 153 15.83 -11.19 2.03
C ILE A 153 14.79 -10.13 1.65
N ARG A 154 13.62 -10.14 2.30
CA ARG A 154 12.53 -9.20 1.99
C ARG A 154 12.90 -7.74 2.25
N ARG A 155 13.71 -7.45 3.28
CA ARG A 155 14.23 -6.10 3.52
C ARG A 155 15.17 -5.64 2.42
N SER A 156 16.04 -6.52 1.94
CA SER A 156 16.99 -6.19 0.87
C SER A 156 16.26 -5.91 -0.45
N GLU A 157 15.21 -6.67 -0.72
CA GLU A 157 14.32 -6.47 -1.86
C GLU A 157 13.58 -5.13 -1.79
N SER A 158 13.01 -4.79 -0.62
CA SER A 158 12.28 -3.54 -0.43
C SER A 158 13.20 -2.31 -0.49
N LEU A 159 14.43 -2.41 0.03
CA LEU A 159 15.46 -1.38 -0.17
C LEU A 159 15.81 -1.22 -1.65
N GLY A 160 15.88 -2.31 -2.42
CA GLY A 160 16.06 -2.25 -3.87
C GLY A 160 14.96 -1.46 -4.59
N ALA A 161 13.70 -1.74 -4.23
CA ALA A 161 12.53 -1.08 -4.81
C ALA A 161 12.45 0.42 -4.45
N THR A 162 12.68 0.76 -3.19
CA THR A 162 12.64 2.16 -2.70
C THR A 162 13.78 3.01 -3.28
N ARG A 163 15.00 2.48 -3.36
CA ARG A 163 16.13 3.13 -4.04
C ARG A 163 15.87 3.35 -5.53
N TYR A 164 15.16 2.43 -6.19
CA TYR A 164 14.77 2.59 -7.59
C TYR A 164 13.81 3.77 -7.81
N PHE A 165 12.98 4.09 -6.82
CA PHE A 165 12.19 5.33 -6.79
C PHE A 165 12.97 6.56 -6.33
N GLY A 166 14.23 6.40 -5.91
CA GLY A 166 15.09 7.49 -5.47
C GLY A 166 14.86 7.90 -4.02
N LEU A 167 14.37 6.97 -3.18
CA LEU A 167 14.25 7.18 -1.74
C LEU A 167 15.53 6.72 -1.03
N ASP A 168 16.02 7.52 -0.09
CA ASP A 168 17.18 7.20 0.73
C ASP A 168 16.83 6.17 1.82
N ASP A 169 17.79 5.31 2.18
CA ASP A 169 17.56 4.18 3.09
C ASP A 169 17.17 4.60 4.52
N ASP A 170 17.59 5.78 4.98
CA ASP A 170 17.24 6.33 6.29
C ASP A 170 15.78 6.80 6.37
N HIS A 171 15.06 6.78 5.24
CA HIS A 171 13.62 6.99 5.17
C HIS A 171 12.82 5.68 5.15
N VAL A 172 13.50 4.53 5.22
CA VAL A 172 12.88 3.19 5.22
C VAL A 172 12.94 2.60 6.62
N HIS A 173 11.76 2.39 7.23
CA HIS A 173 11.61 1.93 8.60
C HIS A 173 11.09 0.50 8.63
N PHE A 174 11.81 -0.39 9.30
CA PHE A 174 11.38 -1.77 9.56
C PHE A 174 10.91 -1.87 11.02
N LEU A 175 9.60 -1.97 11.22
CA LEU A 175 9.01 -1.89 12.56
C LEU A 175 9.01 -3.22 13.31
N ASP A 176 9.08 -4.34 12.57
CA ASP A 176 9.06 -5.70 13.12
C ASP A 176 8.01 -5.89 14.22
N LEU A 177 6.76 -5.49 13.94
CA LEU A 177 5.73 -5.43 14.95
C LEU A 177 5.59 -6.79 15.68
N PRO A 178 5.76 -6.83 17.02
CA PRO A 178 5.81 -8.06 17.81
C PRO A 178 4.67 -9.05 17.57
N PHE A 179 3.48 -8.58 17.18
CA PHE A 179 2.34 -9.46 16.92
C PHE A 179 2.64 -10.48 15.80
N TYR A 180 3.50 -10.11 14.84
CA TYR A 180 3.80 -10.92 13.65
C TYR A 180 4.95 -11.92 13.86
N GLU A 181 5.86 -11.67 14.80
CA GLU A 181 7.13 -12.39 14.96
C GLU A 181 7.01 -13.78 15.62
N THR A 182 5.87 -14.46 15.42
CA THR A 182 5.59 -15.80 15.95
C THR A 182 6.28 -16.91 15.15
N GLY A 183 6.61 -16.65 13.87
CA GLY A 183 7.11 -17.66 12.95
C GLY A 183 6.04 -18.63 12.42
N THR A 184 4.76 -18.36 12.68
CA THR A 184 3.64 -19.19 12.21
C THR A 184 2.58 -18.36 11.50
N ILE A 185 1.69 -19.02 10.74
CA ILE A 185 0.54 -18.36 10.10
C ILE A 185 -0.36 -17.66 11.13
N LYS A 186 -0.44 -18.22 12.35
CA LYS A 186 -1.20 -17.64 13.46
C LYS A 186 -0.33 -16.58 14.17
N LYS A 187 -0.79 -15.34 14.10
CA LYS A 187 -0.16 -14.19 14.77
C LYS A 187 -0.62 -14.09 16.22
N ASN A 188 0.15 -13.36 17.01
CA ASN A 188 -0.27 -12.94 18.34
C ASN A 188 -1.37 -11.87 18.22
N ASN A 189 -2.07 -11.63 19.33
CA ASN A 189 -2.93 -10.46 19.42
C ASN A 189 -2.08 -9.19 19.43
N LEU A 190 -2.63 -8.12 18.85
CA LEU A 190 -2.03 -6.79 18.91
C LEU A 190 -1.83 -6.36 20.38
N GLY A 191 -0.59 -6.03 20.74
CA GLY A 191 -0.18 -5.64 22.08
C GLY A 191 0.16 -4.15 22.21
N GLN A 192 0.50 -3.71 23.42
CA GLN A 192 0.89 -2.32 23.67
C GLN A 192 2.25 -1.97 23.05
N ASP A 193 3.17 -2.93 22.97
CA ASP A 193 4.49 -2.72 22.36
C ASP A 193 4.34 -2.41 20.86
N ASP A 194 3.43 -3.10 20.16
CA ASP A 194 3.11 -2.81 18.75
C ASP A 194 2.61 -1.37 18.58
N ILE A 195 1.69 -0.93 19.45
CA ILE A 195 1.15 0.43 19.42
C ILE A 195 2.22 1.47 19.72
N ALA A 196 3.08 1.21 20.70
CA ALA A 196 4.15 2.12 21.09
C ALA A 196 5.10 2.39 19.91
N ILE A 197 5.49 1.34 19.16
CA ILE A 197 6.34 1.46 17.97
C ILE A 197 5.69 2.35 16.90
N VAL A 198 4.40 2.12 16.60
CA VAL A 198 3.67 2.93 15.61
C VAL A 198 3.53 4.39 16.08
N CYS A 199 3.23 4.60 17.37
CA CYS A 199 3.16 5.93 17.96
C CYS A 199 4.49 6.67 17.88
N GLU A 200 5.60 6.01 18.22
CA GLU A 200 6.94 6.58 18.21
C GLU A 200 7.33 7.04 16.80
N LEU A 201 7.07 6.22 15.77
CA LEU A 201 7.32 6.61 14.39
C LEU A 201 6.49 7.85 13.99
N ILE A 202 5.18 7.85 14.26
CA ILE A 202 4.31 8.98 13.91
C ILE A 202 4.74 10.25 14.65
N ASP A 203 5.08 10.17 15.94
CA ASP A 203 5.51 11.32 16.73
C ASP A 203 6.91 11.83 16.34
N THR A 204 7.77 10.95 15.83
CA THR A 204 9.09 11.32 15.30
C THR A 204 8.96 12.09 13.99
N ILE A 205 8.18 11.55 13.04
CA ILE A 205 8.05 12.14 11.69
C ILE A 205 7.08 13.33 11.66
N LYS A 206 6.05 13.33 12.51
CA LYS A 206 4.98 14.34 12.57
C LYS A 206 4.36 14.56 11.18
N PRO A 207 3.75 13.52 10.57
CA PRO A 207 3.36 13.53 9.18
C PRO A 207 2.24 14.54 8.88
N HIS A 208 2.24 15.06 7.65
CA HIS A 208 1.10 15.77 7.06
C HIS A 208 0.15 14.80 6.34
N GLN A 209 0.67 13.64 5.89
CA GLN A 209 -0.09 12.58 5.25
C GLN A 209 0.34 11.21 5.77
N ILE A 210 -0.63 10.32 5.97
CA ILE A 210 -0.42 8.91 6.25
C ILE A 210 -1.17 8.12 5.19
N TYR A 211 -0.49 7.18 4.53
CA TYR A 211 -1.11 6.17 3.69
C TYR A 211 -1.12 4.85 4.44
N ALA A 212 -2.24 4.13 4.41
CA ALA A 212 -2.41 2.85 5.08
C ALA A 212 -3.24 1.88 4.26
N ALA A 213 -2.96 0.58 4.39
CA ALA A 213 -3.72 -0.49 3.76
C ALA A 213 -5.11 -0.62 4.40
N GLY A 214 -6.13 -0.08 3.74
CA GLY A 214 -7.55 -0.23 4.09
C GLY A 214 -8.16 -1.56 3.63
N ASP A 215 -7.34 -2.54 3.25
CA ASP A 215 -7.80 -3.80 2.70
C ASP A 215 -8.12 -4.82 3.78
N LEU A 216 -9.41 -4.96 4.08
CA LEU A 216 -9.92 -5.96 5.01
C LEU A 216 -10.12 -7.35 4.38
N ALA A 217 -9.85 -7.50 3.08
CA ALA A 217 -9.98 -8.78 2.36
C ALA A 217 -8.68 -9.59 2.32
N ASP A 218 -7.67 -9.22 3.11
CA ASP A 218 -6.43 -9.99 3.27
C ASP A 218 -6.74 -11.41 3.79
N PRO A 219 -6.35 -12.48 3.04
CA PRO A 219 -6.58 -13.88 3.41
C PRO A 219 -6.05 -14.25 4.81
N HIS A 220 -5.04 -13.53 5.30
CA HIS A 220 -4.33 -13.88 6.54
C HIS A 220 -4.53 -12.87 7.68
N GLY A 221 -5.37 -11.86 7.46
CA GLY A 221 -5.79 -10.87 8.46
C GLY A 221 -4.70 -9.92 8.94
N THR A 222 -3.47 -10.00 8.42
CA THR A 222 -2.34 -9.15 8.80
C THR A 222 -2.65 -7.69 8.49
N HIS A 223 -3.24 -7.39 7.32
CA HIS A 223 -3.56 -6.00 6.93
C HIS A 223 -4.52 -5.36 7.92
N LYS A 224 -5.53 -6.11 8.38
CA LYS A 224 -6.47 -5.63 9.39
C LYS A 224 -5.77 -5.30 10.71
N VAL A 225 -4.91 -6.19 11.21
CA VAL A 225 -4.19 -5.96 12.48
C VAL A 225 -3.25 -4.76 12.37
N CYS A 226 -2.55 -4.65 11.25
CA CYS A 226 -1.71 -3.50 10.92
C CYS A 226 -2.50 -2.17 10.88
N LEU A 227 -3.70 -2.17 10.29
CA LEU A 227 -4.58 -1.01 10.25
C LEU A 227 -5.15 -0.66 11.63
N ASP A 228 -5.53 -1.66 12.42
CA ASP A 228 -6.00 -1.48 13.79
C ASP A 228 -4.91 -0.81 14.66
N ALA A 229 -3.64 -1.19 14.48
CA ALA A 229 -2.51 -0.56 15.15
C ALA A 229 -2.38 0.93 14.81
N ILE A 230 -2.51 1.28 13.53
CA ILE A 230 -2.48 2.66 13.07
C ILE A 230 -3.66 3.45 13.66
N PHE A 231 -4.88 2.91 13.65
CA PHE A 231 -6.05 3.60 14.21
C PHE A 231 -5.94 3.84 15.71
N ILE A 232 -5.42 2.87 16.47
CA ILE A 232 -5.16 3.04 17.89
C ILE A 232 -4.10 4.12 18.13
N ALA A 233 -3.00 4.12 17.35
CA ALA A 233 -1.96 5.13 17.44
C ALA A 233 -2.47 6.55 17.09
N LEU A 234 -3.27 6.68 16.02
CA LEU A 234 -3.91 7.95 15.65
C LEU A 234 -4.79 8.48 16.77
N LYS A 235 -5.57 7.62 17.43
CA LYS A 235 -6.40 8.01 18.57
C LYS A 235 -5.56 8.47 19.77
N ALA A 236 -4.44 7.80 20.04
CA ALA A 236 -3.54 8.15 21.13
C ALA A 236 -2.83 9.50 20.88
N LEU A 237 -2.45 9.78 19.64
CA LEU A 237 -1.70 10.98 19.26
C LEU A 237 -2.60 12.18 18.90
N LYS A 238 -3.92 11.97 18.75
CA LYS A 238 -4.88 12.97 18.24
C LYS A 238 -4.79 14.34 18.93
N SER A 239 -4.48 14.39 20.22
CA SER A 239 -4.38 15.63 20.98
C SER A 239 -3.12 16.46 20.65
N ASN A 240 -2.16 15.92 19.92
CA ASN A 240 -0.96 16.64 19.52
C ASN A 240 -1.27 17.58 18.37
N SER A 241 -0.86 18.85 18.48
CA SER A 241 -1.18 19.91 17.49
C SER A 241 -0.77 19.60 16.04
N TYR A 242 0.27 18.79 15.80
CA TYR A 242 0.65 18.42 14.43
C TYR A 242 -0.36 17.48 13.75
N MET A 243 -1.21 16.79 14.53
CA MET A 243 -2.25 15.91 14.00
C MET A 243 -3.42 16.67 13.37
N ASP A 244 -3.62 17.95 13.73
CA ASP A 244 -4.65 18.81 13.11
C ASP A 244 -4.43 18.98 11.60
N ASP A 245 -3.17 18.82 11.15
CA ASP A 245 -2.77 18.88 9.74
C ASP A 245 -2.40 17.49 9.17
N CYS A 246 -2.73 16.38 9.85
CA CYS A 246 -2.43 15.03 9.35
C CYS A 246 -3.65 14.41 8.67
N TRP A 247 -3.57 14.11 7.38
CA TRP A 247 -4.63 13.43 6.62
C TRP A 247 -4.28 11.96 6.39
N VAL A 248 -5.26 11.07 6.53
CA VAL A 248 -5.06 9.62 6.35
C VAL A 248 -5.78 9.16 5.09
N TRP A 249 -5.04 8.51 4.19
CA TRP A 249 -5.49 7.99 2.92
C TRP A 249 -5.39 6.46 2.90
N LEU A 250 -6.52 5.79 2.67
CA LEU A 250 -6.62 4.34 2.65
C LEU A 250 -6.51 3.83 1.20
N TYR A 251 -5.51 2.99 0.94
CA TYR A 251 -5.38 2.24 -0.32
C TYR A 251 -5.87 0.80 -0.14
N ARG A 252 -6.09 0.08 -1.25
CA ARG A 252 -6.41 -1.35 -1.23
C ARG A 252 -5.23 -2.22 -1.69
N GLY A 253 -5.22 -3.49 -1.24
CA GLY A 253 -4.27 -4.51 -1.66
C GLY A 253 -4.53 -4.97 -3.09
N ALA A 254 -3.83 -6.00 -3.55
CA ALA A 254 -3.94 -6.46 -4.95
C ALA A 254 -5.26 -7.15 -5.31
N TRP A 255 -6.09 -7.49 -4.32
CA TRP A 255 -7.28 -8.34 -4.51
C TRP A 255 -8.52 -7.58 -4.93
N HIS A 256 -8.78 -6.45 -4.27
CA HIS A 256 -9.98 -5.65 -4.50
C HIS A 256 -9.59 -4.18 -4.60
N GLU A 257 -10.43 -3.39 -5.25
CA GLU A 257 -10.28 -1.93 -5.33
C GLU A 257 -11.56 -1.26 -4.83
N TRP A 258 -11.45 0.00 -4.43
CA TRP A 258 -12.60 0.83 -4.09
C TRP A 258 -13.63 0.90 -5.23
N GLU A 259 -14.92 0.88 -4.88
CA GLU A 259 -15.93 1.21 -5.87
C GLU A 259 -15.86 2.70 -6.24
N SER A 260 -16.20 3.02 -7.49
CA SER A 260 -15.99 4.37 -8.04
C SER A 260 -16.59 5.49 -7.19
N TYR A 261 -17.71 5.23 -6.51
CA TYR A 261 -18.40 6.20 -5.65
C TYR A 261 -17.77 6.39 -4.25
N GLU A 262 -16.86 5.50 -3.85
CA GLU A 262 -16.10 5.59 -2.59
C GLU A 262 -14.76 6.29 -2.75
N ILE A 263 -14.30 6.48 -3.99
CA ILE A 263 -12.98 7.05 -4.28
C ILE A 263 -13.03 8.56 -4.01
N GLU A 264 -12.09 9.03 -3.20
CA GLU A 264 -11.93 10.45 -2.85
C GLU A 264 -10.67 11.06 -3.47
N MET A 265 -9.67 10.23 -3.80
CA MET A 265 -8.52 10.59 -4.61
C MET A 265 -8.24 9.51 -5.65
N ALA A 266 -8.09 9.92 -6.91
CA ALA A 266 -7.71 9.07 -8.03
C ALA A 266 -6.42 9.60 -8.65
N VAL A 267 -5.36 8.81 -8.62
CA VAL A 267 -4.03 9.18 -9.11
C VAL A 267 -3.79 8.46 -10.45
N PRO A 268 -3.90 9.17 -11.59
CA PRO A 268 -3.76 8.54 -12.90
C PRO A 268 -2.29 8.27 -13.23
N MET A 269 -2.05 7.25 -14.04
CA MET A 269 -0.73 6.86 -14.53
C MET A 269 -0.70 6.81 -16.06
N SER A 270 0.43 7.26 -16.61
CA SER A 270 0.81 7.02 -18.01
C SER A 270 1.33 5.58 -18.20
N PRO A 271 1.42 5.08 -19.45
CA PRO A 271 2.01 3.77 -19.71
C PRO A 271 3.43 3.60 -19.12
N ASP A 272 4.28 4.63 -19.21
CA ASP A 272 5.63 4.59 -18.67
C ASP A 272 5.65 4.49 -17.14
N GLN A 273 4.70 5.14 -16.46
CA GLN A 273 4.54 5.03 -15.00
C GLN A 273 4.04 3.65 -14.58
N VAL A 274 3.18 3.02 -15.38
CA VAL A 274 2.76 1.62 -15.15
C VAL A 274 3.96 0.68 -15.27
N LEU A 275 4.80 0.85 -16.30
CA LEU A 275 6.03 0.06 -16.46
C LEU A 275 7.03 0.31 -15.33
N ARG A 276 7.18 1.57 -14.90
CA ARG A 276 8.05 1.93 -13.78
C ARG A 276 7.58 1.30 -12.47
N LYS A 277 6.28 1.34 -12.17
CA LYS A 277 5.67 0.64 -11.04
C LYS A 277 5.92 -0.87 -11.12
N ARG A 278 5.72 -1.48 -12.30
CA ARG A 278 5.95 -2.92 -12.52
C ARG A 278 7.40 -3.31 -12.23
N HIS A 279 8.37 -2.49 -12.65
CA HIS A 279 9.78 -2.73 -12.33
C HIS A 279 10.07 -2.66 -10.83
N ALA A 280 9.44 -1.75 -10.08
CA ALA A 280 9.59 -1.70 -8.62
C ALA A 280 9.08 -3.00 -7.97
N ILE A 281 7.95 -3.54 -8.43
CA ILE A 281 7.42 -4.82 -7.96
C ILE A 281 8.41 -5.97 -8.23
N PHE A 282 9.15 -5.93 -9.36
CA PHE A 282 10.12 -6.98 -9.70
C PHE A 282 11.36 -7.04 -8.79
N TYR A 283 11.62 -6.04 -7.96
CA TYR A 283 12.66 -6.13 -6.94
C TYR A 283 12.30 -7.15 -5.84
N HIS A 284 11.03 -7.47 -5.65
CA HIS A 284 10.54 -8.47 -4.68
C HIS A 284 10.56 -9.88 -5.29
N GLN A 285 11.76 -10.37 -5.60
CA GLN A 285 11.98 -11.63 -6.34
C GLN A 285 11.46 -12.84 -5.59
N SER A 286 11.68 -12.90 -4.27
CA SER A 286 11.18 -13.96 -3.40
C SER A 286 9.65 -14.06 -3.39
N GLN A 287 8.95 -13.02 -3.86
CA GLN A 287 7.50 -12.91 -3.93
C GLN A 287 6.95 -13.00 -5.37
N LYS A 288 7.79 -13.29 -6.37
CA LYS A 288 7.39 -13.26 -7.78
C LYS A 288 6.94 -14.62 -8.31
N ASP A 289 7.72 -15.67 -8.06
CA ASP A 289 7.58 -16.97 -8.70
C ASP A 289 7.03 -18.00 -7.69
N GLY A 290 5.73 -18.33 -7.78
CA GLY A 290 5.12 -19.36 -6.91
C GLY A 290 5.06 -18.95 -5.43
N VAL A 291 4.39 -17.82 -5.15
CA VAL A 291 4.22 -17.30 -3.79
C VAL A 291 3.65 -18.36 -2.83
N MET A 292 4.20 -18.41 -1.62
CA MET A 292 3.73 -19.30 -0.54
C MET A 292 2.24 -19.12 -0.24
N PHE A 293 1.70 -17.91 -0.48
CA PHE A 293 0.31 -17.54 -0.22
C PHE A 293 -0.35 -16.96 -1.47
N GLN A 294 -0.62 -17.82 -2.46
CA GLN A 294 -1.15 -17.39 -3.76
C GLN A 294 -2.63 -17.00 -3.76
N GLY A 295 -3.39 -17.38 -2.72
CA GLY A 295 -4.86 -17.27 -2.70
C GLY A 295 -5.52 -18.07 -3.83
N ASP A 296 -6.74 -17.69 -4.24
CA ASP A 296 -7.51 -18.42 -5.26
C ASP A 296 -7.20 -17.99 -6.72
N ASP A 297 -6.39 -16.95 -6.93
CA ASP A 297 -6.03 -16.43 -8.25
C ASP A 297 -4.62 -16.88 -8.69
N ASN A 298 -4.56 -17.72 -9.71
CA ASN A 298 -3.33 -18.32 -10.22
C ASN A 298 -2.41 -17.36 -10.99
N ARG A 299 -2.83 -16.11 -11.25
CA ARG A 299 -1.97 -15.12 -11.94
C ARG A 299 -0.84 -14.63 -11.05
N GLU A 300 0.28 -14.27 -11.67
CA GLU A 300 1.38 -13.57 -11.00
C GLU A 300 0.87 -12.25 -10.38
N PHE A 301 1.42 -11.88 -9.23
CA PHE A 301 0.90 -10.78 -8.41
C PHE A 301 0.91 -9.44 -9.16
N TRP A 302 1.97 -9.17 -9.92
CA TRP A 302 2.11 -7.93 -10.69
C TRP A 302 1.05 -7.81 -11.81
N VAL A 303 0.62 -8.94 -12.41
CA VAL A 303 -0.45 -8.95 -13.42
C VAL A 303 -1.77 -8.52 -12.79
N ARG A 304 -2.07 -9.03 -11.59
CA ARG A 304 -3.27 -8.67 -10.83
C ARG A 304 -3.30 -7.18 -10.50
N VAL A 305 -2.18 -6.65 -10.01
CA VAL A 305 -2.03 -5.23 -9.66
C VAL A 305 -2.27 -4.34 -10.88
N GLU A 306 -1.67 -4.69 -12.02
CA GLU A 306 -1.81 -3.91 -13.24
C GLU A 306 -3.24 -3.95 -13.78
N ASP A 307 -3.85 -5.14 -13.84
CA ASP A 307 -5.24 -5.29 -14.25
C ASP A 307 -6.18 -4.51 -13.32
N ARG A 308 -5.97 -4.56 -12.00
CA ARG A 308 -6.75 -3.78 -11.03
C ARG A 308 -6.70 -2.29 -11.34
N ASN A 309 -5.50 -1.71 -11.49
CA ASN A 309 -5.40 -0.27 -11.75
C ASN A 309 -5.89 0.11 -13.17
N ARG A 310 -5.71 -0.76 -14.16
CA ARG A 310 -6.27 -0.60 -15.51
C ARG A 310 -7.80 -0.65 -15.51
N LEU A 311 -8.41 -1.54 -14.73
CA LEU A 311 -9.86 -1.64 -14.59
C LEU A 311 -10.44 -0.39 -13.93
N THR A 312 -9.77 0.20 -12.95
CA THR A 312 -10.16 1.50 -12.37
C THR A 312 -10.14 2.61 -13.42
N ALA A 313 -9.08 2.69 -14.22
CA ALA A 313 -9.00 3.65 -15.33
C ALA A 313 -10.12 3.43 -16.36
N LYS A 314 -10.40 2.18 -16.71
CA LYS A 314 -11.51 1.83 -17.60
C LYS A 314 -12.86 2.25 -17.02
N LYS A 315 -13.12 1.98 -15.72
CA LYS A 315 -14.35 2.43 -15.04
C LYS A 315 -14.51 3.96 -15.14
N TYR A 316 -13.43 4.72 -14.95
CA TYR A 316 -13.43 6.19 -15.09
C TYR A 316 -13.72 6.61 -16.54
N ASN A 317 -13.10 5.95 -17.52
CA ASN A 317 -13.32 6.23 -18.93
C ASN A 317 -14.76 5.91 -19.39
N ASP A 318 -15.32 4.79 -18.94
CA ASP A 318 -16.71 4.40 -19.21
C ASP A 318 -17.73 5.42 -18.63
N LEU A 319 -17.34 6.16 -17.57
CA LEU A 319 -18.11 7.26 -17.00
C LEU A 319 -17.92 8.60 -17.74
N GLY A 320 -17.09 8.64 -18.78
CA GLY A 320 -16.85 9.79 -19.66
C GLY A 320 -15.61 10.61 -19.32
N LEU A 321 -14.72 10.12 -18.45
CA LEU A 321 -13.47 10.79 -18.08
C LEU A 321 -12.34 10.42 -19.05
N ALA A 322 -11.21 11.13 -18.95
CA ALA A 322 -10.06 10.90 -19.82
C ALA A 322 -9.54 9.46 -19.76
N ASP A 323 -9.00 8.99 -20.88
CA ASP A 323 -8.42 7.65 -21.00
C ASP A 323 -7.00 7.63 -20.41
N TYR A 324 -6.84 6.92 -19.30
CA TYR A 324 -5.56 6.73 -18.61
C TYR A 324 -5.15 5.26 -18.68
N ALA A 325 -3.84 4.99 -18.67
CA ALA A 325 -3.37 3.61 -18.68
C ALA A 325 -3.78 2.85 -17.41
N ALA A 326 -3.76 3.55 -16.28
CA ALA A 326 -4.12 3.01 -14.97
C ALA A 326 -4.46 4.14 -13.98
N ILE A 327 -5.22 3.81 -12.93
CA ILE A 327 -5.55 4.71 -11.80
C ILE A 327 -5.33 3.96 -10.50
N GLU A 328 -4.64 4.59 -9.54
CA GLU A 328 -4.63 4.20 -8.13
C GLU A 328 -5.68 5.01 -7.37
N ALA A 329 -6.43 4.35 -6.49
CA ALA A 329 -7.56 4.93 -5.80
C ALA A 329 -7.37 4.96 -4.28
N PHE A 330 -7.84 6.03 -3.66
CA PHE A 330 -7.75 6.22 -2.21
C PHE A 330 -9.06 6.75 -1.65
N LYS A 331 -9.34 6.32 -0.42
CA LYS A 331 -10.45 6.81 0.40
C LYS A 331 -9.89 7.52 1.62
N ARG A 332 -10.46 8.65 2.01
CA ARG A 332 -9.99 9.41 3.18
C ARG A 332 -10.55 8.80 4.46
N TYR A 333 -9.69 8.66 5.46
CA TYR A 333 -10.10 8.32 6.81
C TYR A 333 -10.12 9.59 7.67
N HIS A 334 -11.28 9.85 8.29
CA HIS A 334 -11.48 10.97 9.20
C HIS A 334 -11.48 10.44 10.64
N PHE A 335 -10.63 10.99 11.50
CA PHE A 335 -10.38 10.44 12.84
C PHE A 335 -10.48 11.45 13.97
#